data_AF-A0A8R2NQR0-F1
#
_entry.id   AF-A0A8R2NQR0-F1
#
_cell.length_a   1.000
_cell.length_b   1.000
_cell.length_c   1.000
_cell.angle_alpha   90.00
_cell.angle_beta   90.00
_cell.angle_gamma   90.00
#
_symmetry.space_group_name_H-M   'P 1'
#
loop_
_entity.id
_entity.type
_entity.pdbx_description
1 polymer ?
#
loop_
_entity_poly.entity_id
_entity_poly.type
_entity_poly.pdbx_seq_one_letter_code
_entity_poly.pdbx_strand_id
1 'polypeptide(L)'
;MNANILTDLCEIMHGLGERIPRRDTVEIMHSVLIKQMILLIYQMQKAAILLKHQSISIKHVLYVLKNHKVTLIRILSYYLLKDTIHQLNKLSDTDEDKEKKRKNKKSKLELIDKDIVENITNLEDVSLKIDDPASALAEVDFTTKDLSPENTKVKSIFKKLRNAIVELKLKINITEEEIRKSNETRLLRANDISIILTANAYEGYEVCRSKNFHKNKIGERLLLQVHKALPWDITYNNQVKEVLLFLAKETISYIIDRVYESRKCTDSCDENNLKIIKKKKYGSILVDEITSVIKSTWKTPFEEIRYPYDEEDAFFNNQLIFEL
;
A
#
# COMPACT_ATOMS: atom_id res chain seq x y z
N MET A 1 11.25 -23.73 5.90
CA MET A 1 9.90 -23.59 6.47
C MET A 1 8.97 -23.03 5.41
N ASN A 2 7.91 -23.76 5.05
CA ASN A 2 6.83 -23.21 4.22
C ASN A 2 6.07 -22.18 5.06
N ALA A 3 6.39 -20.90 4.91
CA ALA A 3 5.63 -19.84 5.56
C ALA A 3 4.17 -19.92 5.10
N ASN A 4 3.21 -19.83 6.01
CA ASN A 4 1.79 -19.80 5.67
C ASN A 4 1.41 -18.36 5.29
N ILE A 5 0.82 -18.15 4.11
CA ILE A 5 0.36 -16.82 3.66
C ILE A 5 -0.60 -16.16 4.65
N LEU A 6 -1.36 -16.97 5.40
CA LEU A 6 -2.27 -16.48 6.45
C LEU A 6 -1.50 -15.90 7.65
N THR A 7 -0.35 -16.46 8.01
CA THR A 7 0.50 -15.88 9.07
C THR A 7 1.05 -14.54 8.62
N ASP A 8 1.57 -14.48 7.40
CA ASP A 8 2.09 -13.25 6.79
C ASP A 8 0.98 -12.17 6.70
N LEU A 9 -0.24 -12.57 6.33
CA LEU A 9 -1.40 -11.68 6.24
C LEU A 9 -1.88 -11.19 7.61
N CYS A 10 -1.85 -12.05 8.63
CA CYS A 10 -2.15 -11.69 10.01
C CYS A 10 -1.23 -10.54 10.48
N GLU A 11 0.07 -10.64 10.21
CA GLU A 11 1.02 -9.60 10.58
C GLU A 11 0.83 -8.31 9.77
N ILE A 12 0.47 -8.41 8.48
CA ILE A 12 0.12 -7.23 7.67
C ILE A 12 -1.13 -6.54 8.24
N MET A 13 -2.19 -7.29 8.55
CA MET A 13 -3.39 -6.75 9.19
C MET A 13 -3.07 -6.10 10.54
N HIS A 14 -2.18 -6.73 11.31
CA HIS A 14 -1.71 -6.17 12.57
C HIS A 14 -1.02 -4.83 12.38
N GLY A 15 -0.07 -4.75 11.45
CA GLY A 15 0.62 -3.51 11.09
C GLY A 15 -0.27 -2.43 10.46
N LEU A 16 -1.48 -2.78 10.00
CA LEU A 16 -2.46 -1.83 9.48
C LEU A 16 -3.44 -1.31 10.56
N GLY A 17 -3.25 -1.75 11.80
CA GLY A 17 -3.97 -1.26 12.96
C GLY A 17 -4.96 -2.25 13.57
N GLU A 18 -5.04 -3.49 13.07
CA GLU A 18 -5.83 -4.52 13.75
C GLU A 18 -5.05 -5.14 14.91
N ARG A 19 -5.46 -4.89 16.16
CA ARG A 19 -4.64 -5.28 17.32
C ARG A 19 -4.42 -6.78 17.46
N ILE A 20 -5.46 -7.59 17.24
CA ILE A 20 -5.40 -9.06 17.41
C ILE A 20 -6.21 -9.70 16.28
N PRO A 21 -5.63 -9.81 15.07
CA PRO A 21 -6.32 -10.41 13.93
C PRO A 21 -6.64 -11.87 14.24
N ARG A 22 -7.93 -12.21 14.20
CA ARG A 22 -8.36 -13.60 14.39
C ARG A 22 -8.12 -14.41 13.14
N ARG A 23 -7.88 -15.72 13.30
CA ARG A 23 -7.62 -16.62 12.17
C ARG A 23 -8.75 -16.61 11.13
N ASP A 24 -10.00 -16.70 11.58
CA ASP A 24 -11.18 -16.66 10.71
C ASP A 24 -11.32 -15.32 9.98
N THR A 25 -11.04 -14.21 10.67
CA THR A 25 -10.98 -12.86 10.09
C THR A 25 -9.87 -12.73 9.03
N VAL A 26 -8.71 -13.35 9.27
CA VAL A 26 -7.59 -13.37 8.30
C VAL A 26 -7.94 -14.24 7.09
N GLU A 27 -8.61 -15.38 7.28
CA GLU A 27 -9.06 -16.26 6.20
C GLU A 27 -10.09 -15.57 5.29
N ILE A 28 -11.07 -14.85 5.86
CA ILE A 28 -12.03 -14.08 5.06
C ILE A 28 -11.34 -12.92 4.35
N MET A 29 -10.45 -12.17 5.01
CA MET A 29 -9.67 -11.08 4.40
C MET A 29 -8.84 -11.59 3.22
N HIS A 30 -8.21 -12.75 3.35
CA HIS A 30 -7.43 -13.38 2.29
C HIS A 30 -8.29 -13.68 1.05
N SER A 31 -9.49 -14.23 1.27
CA SER A 31 -10.44 -14.54 0.18
C SER A 31 -10.89 -13.26 -0.55
N VAL A 32 -11.21 -12.21 0.21
CA VAL A 32 -11.56 -10.89 -0.33
C VAL A 32 -10.42 -10.30 -1.14
N LEU A 33 -9.20 -10.38 -0.62
CA LEU A 33 -8.01 -9.84 -1.27
C LEU A 33 -7.78 -10.48 -2.64
N ILE A 34 -7.84 -11.82 -2.72
CA ILE A 34 -7.69 -12.55 -3.98
C ILE A 34 -8.76 -12.09 -4.98
N LYS A 35 -10.02 -12.07 -4.56
CA LYS A 35 -11.15 -11.65 -5.41
C LYS A 35 -10.99 -10.21 -5.90
N GLN A 36 -10.66 -9.28 -5.01
CA GLN A 36 -10.41 -7.89 -5.36
C GLN A 36 -9.27 -7.74 -6.38
N MET A 37 -8.19 -8.52 -6.24
CA MET A 37 -7.09 -8.52 -7.20
C MET A 37 -7.48 -9.11 -8.56
N ILE A 38 -8.28 -10.18 -8.58
CA ILE A 38 -8.84 -10.75 -9.83
C ILE A 38 -9.68 -9.71 -10.56
N LEU A 39 -10.60 -9.05 -9.84
CA LEU A 39 -11.45 -8.01 -10.38
C LEU A 39 -10.63 -6.82 -10.92
N LEU A 40 -9.61 -6.39 -10.19
CA LEU A 40 -8.71 -5.32 -10.61
C LEU A 40 -7.96 -5.68 -11.89
N ILE A 41 -7.36 -6.88 -11.96
CA ILE A 41 -6.64 -7.34 -13.15
C ILE A 41 -7.57 -7.44 -14.36
N TYR A 42 -8.78 -7.96 -14.17
CA TYR A 42 -9.80 -8.01 -15.22
C TYR A 42 -10.18 -6.61 -15.74
N GLN A 43 -10.45 -5.66 -14.85
CA GLN A 43 -10.77 -4.30 -15.25
C GLN A 43 -9.60 -3.62 -15.98
N MET A 44 -8.36 -3.89 -15.57
CA MET A 44 -7.17 -3.41 -16.28
C MET A 44 -7.01 -4.06 -17.67
N GLN A 45 -7.35 -5.34 -17.82
CA GLN A 45 -7.36 -6.02 -19.11
C GLN A 45 -8.40 -5.40 -20.05
N LYS A 46 -9.62 -5.16 -19.56
CA LYS A 46 -10.66 -4.42 -20.30
C LYS A 46 -10.18 -3.03 -20.72
N ALA A 47 -9.51 -2.31 -19.83
CA ALA A 47 -8.92 -1.02 -20.15
C ALA A 47 -7.83 -1.12 -21.23
N ALA A 48 -7.00 -2.16 -21.19
CA ALA A 48 -5.98 -2.39 -22.21
C ALA A 48 -6.58 -2.65 -23.60
N ILE A 49 -7.61 -3.51 -23.67
CA ILE A 49 -8.35 -3.80 -24.89
C ILE A 49 -9.01 -2.53 -25.44
N LEU A 50 -9.69 -1.76 -24.57
CA LEU A 50 -10.35 -0.51 -24.95
C LEU A 50 -9.36 0.53 -25.52
N LEU A 51 -8.16 0.61 -24.95
CA LEU A 51 -7.09 1.49 -25.41
C LEU A 51 -6.23 0.88 -26.54
N LYS A 52 -6.62 -0.28 -27.09
CA LYS A 52 -5.92 -1.00 -28.17
C LYS A 52 -4.46 -1.34 -27.84
N HIS A 53 -4.19 -1.71 -26.60
CA HIS A 53 -2.87 -2.18 -26.16
C HIS A 53 -2.87 -3.69 -25.95
N GLN A 54 -1.78 -4.36 -26.34
CA GLN A 54 -1.64 -5.81 -26.22
C GLN A 54 -1.35 -6.29 -24.79
N SER A 55 -0.81 -5.42 -23.93
CA SER A 55 -0.38 -5.78 -22.57
C SER A 55 -0.82 -4.75 -21.55
N ILE A 56 -1.06 -5.19 -20.31
CA ILE A 56 -1.39 -4.28 -19.21
C ILE A 56 -0.16 -3.44 -18.83
N SER A 57 -0.39 -2.15 -18.54
CA SER A 57 0.64 -1.15 -18.26
C SER A 57 0.13 -0.20 -17.17
N ILE A 58 1.01 0.67 -16.65
CA ILE A 58 0.64 1.68 -15.63
C ILE A 58 -0.52 2.58 -16.10
N LYS A 59 -0.63 2.82 -17.41
CA LYS A 59 -1.74 3.58 -17.98
C LYS A 59 -3.09 2.92 -17.72
N HIS A 60 -3.16 1.60 -17.77
CA HIS A 60 -4.39 0.85 -17.49
C HIS A 60 -4.76 0.88 -16.01
N VAL A 61 -3.77 0.85 -15.12
CA VAL A 61 -3.98 1.04 -13.68
C VAL A 61 -4.66 2.38 -13.41
N LEU A 62 -4.10 3.48 -13.94
CA LEU A 62 -4.67 4.82 -13.77
C LEU A 62 -6.04 4.97 -14.41
N TYR A 63 -6.26 4.35 -15.57
CA TYR A 63 -7.55 4.37 -16.23
C TYR A 63 -8.65 3.75 -15.36
N VAL A 64 -8.35 2.62 -14.70
CA VAL A 64 -9.26 1.94 -13.78
C VAL A 64 -9.45 2.75 -12.49
N LEU A 65 -8.38 3.35 -11.96
CA LEU A 65 -8.41 4.09 -10.69
C LEU A 65 -8.81 5.56 -10.81
N LYS A 66 -9.16 6.07 -12.01
CA LYS A 66 -9.41 7.51 -12.25
C LYS A 66 -10.49 8.14 -11.35
N ASN A 67 -11.41 7.33 -10.83
CA ASN A 67 -12.50 7.77 -9.95
C ASN A 67 -12.24 7.43 -8.47
N HIS A 68 -11.05 6.94 -8.12
CA HIS A 68 -10.65 6.58 -6.77
C HIS A 68 -9.58 7.56 -6.29
N LYS A 69 -10.00 8.81 -6.04
CA LYS A 69 -9.08 9.95 -5.85
C LYS A 69 -8.16 9.72 -4.66
N VAL A 70 -8.71 9.25 -3.54
CA VAL A 70 -7.92 9.00 -2.32
C VAL A 70 -6.87 7.90 -2.57
N THR A 71 -7.26 6.84 -3.27
CA THR A 71 -6.33 5.75 -3.62
C THR A 71 -5.23 6.24 -4.57
N LEU A 72 -5.56 7.07 -5.56
CA LEU A 72 -4.58 7.69 -6.45
C LEU A 72 -3.58 8.57 -5.71
N ILE A 73 -4.05 9.40 -4.77
CA ILE A 73 -3.20 10.23 -3.91
C ILE A 73 -2.20 9.33 -3.18
N ARG A 74 -2.68 8.26 -2.51
CA ARG A 74 -1.81 7.34 -1.76
C ARG A 74 -0.76 6.64 -2.63
N ILE A 75 -1.14 6.20 -3.85
CA ILE A 75 -0.18 5.62 -4.81
C ILE A 75 0.89 6.65 -5.18
N LEU A 76 0.48 7.87 -5.53
CA LEU A 76 1.39 8.94 -5.95
C LEU A 76 2.33 9.35 -4.82
N SER A 77 1.81 9.57 -3.61
CA SER A 77 2.59 9.85 -2.40
C SER A 77 3.61 8.75 -2.13
N TYR A 78 3.19 7.48 -2.20
CA TYR A 78 4.07 6.34 -1.93
C TYR A 78 5.24 6.27 -2.91
N TYR A 79 4.97 6.37 -4.21
CA TYR A 79 6.03 6.27 -5.22
C TYR A 79 6.90 7.53 -5.29
N LEU A 80 6.37 8.71 -4.97
CA LEU A 80 7.17 9.92 -4.79
C LEU A 80 8.18 9.73 -3.65
N LEU A 81 7.70 9.32 -2.47
CA LEU A 81 8.56 9.07 -1.31
C LEU A 81 9.60 7.98 -1.59
N LYS A 82 9.20 6.90 -2.26
CA LYS A 82 10.11 5.81 -2.63
C LYS A 82 11.23 6.28 -3.57
N ASP A 83 10.91 7.15 -4.53
CA ASP A 83 11.89 7.75 -5.43
C ASP A 83 12.83 8.72 -4.68
N THR A 84 12.30 9.54 -3.77
CA THR A 84 13.08 10.43 -2.90
C THR A 84 14.07 9.66 -2.05
N ILE A 85 13.62 8.62 -1.33
CA ILE A 85 14.51 7.77 -0.51
C ILE A 85 15.60 7.14 -1.37
N HIS A 86 15.26 6.68 -2.57
CA HIS A 86 16.25 6.10 -3.47
C HIS A 86 17.30 7.11 -3.94
N GLN A 87 16.89 8.36 -4.21
CA GLN A 87 17.81 9.43 -4.58
C GLN A 87 18.74 9.80 -3.41
N LEU A 88 18.21 9.89 -2.19
CA LEU A 88 19.00 10.16 -0.99
C LEU A 88 20.05 9.07 -0.74
N ASN A 89 19.66 7.79 -0.82
CA ASN A 89 20.60 6.68 -0.67
C ASN A 89 21.71 6.68 -1.73
N LYS A 90 21.39 7.12 -2.95
CA LYS A 90 22.40 7.25 -4.01
C LYS A 90 23.40 8.37 -3.72
N LEU A 91 22.95 9.47 -3.09
CA LEU A 91 23.81 10.59 -2.71
C LEU A 91 24.76 10.20 -1.57
N SER A 92 24.28 9.47 -0.56
CA SER A 92 25.12 8.96 0.53
C SER A 92 26.20 7.98 0.04
N ASP A 93 25.87 7.13 -0.95
CA ASP A 93 26.84 6.20 -1.53
C ASP A 93 27.95 6.93 -2.31
N THR A 94 27.67 8.10 -2.90
CA THR A 94 28.67 8.89 -3.62
C THR A 94 29.67 9.63 -2.73
N ASP A 95 29.33 9.85 -1.46
CA ASP A 95 30.24 10.49 -0.49
C ASP A 95 31.19 9.46 0.15
N GLU A 96 30.72 8.23 0.41
CA GLU A 96 31.61 7.16 0.91
C GLU A 96 32.64 6.67 -0.15
N ASP A 97 32.32 6.74 -1.43
CA ASP A 97 33.21 6.30 -2.52
C ASP A 97 34.38 7.27 -2.79
N LYS A 98 34.34 8.49 -2.23
CA LYS A 98 35.47 9.44 -2.26
C LYS A 98 36.45 9.24 -1.10
N GLU A 99 36.02 8.66 0.02
CA GLU A 99 36.92 8.36 1.15
C GLU A 99 37.40 6.90 1.21
N LYS A 100 36.66 5.93 0.67
CA LYS A 100 37.02 4.50 0.76
C LYS A 100 37.94 3.98 -0.36
N LYS A 101 38.37 4.82 -1.31
CA LYS A 101 39.41 4.45 -2.30
C LYS A 101 40.85 4.42 -1.77
N ARG A 102 41.08 4.55 -0.45
CA ARG A 102 42.44 4.49 0.12
C ARG A 102 42.78 3.37 1.09
N LYS A 103 41.87 2.49 1.55
CA LYS A 103 42.30 1.37 2.44
C LYS A 103 41.53 0.06 2.19
N ASN A 104 42.19 -0.79 1.40
CA ASN A 104 42.29 -2.25 1.47
C ASN A 104 41.10 -3.12 1.92
N LYS A 105 40.69 -3.99 0.99
CA LYS A 105 40.53 -5.45 1.15
C LYS A 105 40.98 -6.01 2.52
N LYS A 106 40.03 -6.35 3.39
CA LYS A 106 39.80 -7.73 3.91
C LYS A 106 38.79 -7.74 5.06
N SER A 107 38.05 -8.85 5.07
CA SER A 107 37.34 -9.48 6.18
C SER A 107 35.86 -9.13 6.34
N LYS A 108 35.19 -10.16 6.87
CA LYS A 108 33.83 -10.61 6.67
C LYS A 108 33.33 -10.94 8.07
N LEU A 109 32.06 -10.63 8.32
CA LEU A 109 31.24 -11.04 9.47
C LEU A 109 31.47 -10.32 10.82
N GLU A 110 30.33 -10.04 11.46
CA GLU A 110 30.07 -9.74 12.87
C GLU A 110 30.43 -8.34 13.38
N LEU A 111 29.40 -7.50 13.54
CA LEU A 111 28.94 -6.97 14.84
C LEU A 111 27.83 -5.94 14.61
N ILE A 112 26.62 -6.28 15.06
CA ILE A 112 25.53 -5.35 15.31
C ILE A 112 25.88 -4.66 16.62
N ASP A 113 26.18 -3.36 16.61
CA ASP A 113 26.01 -2.53 17.81
C ASP A 113 25.91 -1.02 17.47
N LYS A 114 24.83 -0.40 17.96
CA LYS A 114 24.68 0.98 18.45
C LYS A 114 24.98 2.23 17.59
N ASP A 115 25.55 2.12 16.40
CA ASP A 115 26.03 3.30 15.66
C ASP A 115 24.98 4.02 14.76
N ILE A 116 23.71 3.61 14.82
CA ILE A 116 22.62 4.21 14.04
C ILE A 116 21.99 5.41 14.78
N VAL A 117 22.15 5.50 16.11
CA VAL A 117 21.49 6.56 16.90
C VAL A 117 22.31 7.87 16.90
N GLU A 118 23.64 7.81 16.77
CA GLU A 118 24.51 8.99 16.83
C GLU A 118 24.67 9.71 15.47
N ASN A 119 24.38 9.04 14.35
CA ASN A 119 24.43 9.65 13.02
C ASN A 119 23.15 10.44 12.65
N ILE A 120 22.13 10.44 13.50
CA ILE A 120 20.90 11.23 13.30
C ILE A 120 21.09 12.68 13.78
N THR A 121 22.02 12.96 14.69
CA THR A 121 22.19 14.29 15.29
C THR A 121 23.14 15.22 14.54
N ASN A 122 23.87 14.74 13.51
CA ASN A 122 24.88 15.53 12.79
C ASN A 122 24.53 15.81 11.31
N LEU A 123 23.26 15.70 10.92
CA LEU A 123 22.76 15.93 9.55
C LEU A 123 21.99 17.25 9.40
N GLU A 124 22.23 18.21 10.30
CA GLU A 124 21.50 19.49 10.32
C GLU A 124 21.89 20.45 9.19
N ASP A 125 23.01 20.25 8.48
CA ASP A 125 23.55 21.24 7.52
C ASP A 125 23.43 20.89 6.02
N VAL A 126 22.75 19.80 5.65
CA VAL A 126 22.39 19.50 4.22
C VAL A 126 20.91 19.14 4.09
N SER A 127 20.06 19.72 4.94
CA SER A 127 18.61 19.66 4.79
C SER A 127 18.16 20.55 3.62
N LEU A 128 18.26 20.01 2.40
CA LEU A 128 17.62 20.60 1.23
C LEU A 128 16.14 20.23 1.21
N LYS A 129 15.32 21.06 1.87
CA LYS A 129 13.92 21.36 1.53
C LYS A 129 13.02 20.17 1.15
N ILE A 130 12.78 19.24 2.07
CA ILE A 130 11.60 18.38 2.01
C ILE A 130 10.95 18.42 3.38
N ASP A 131 10.44 19.60 3.77
CA ASP A 131 9.87 19.77 5.10
C ASP A 131 8.52 19.05 5.26
N ASP A 132 7.86 18.65 4.16
CA ASP A 132 6.68 17.78 4.16
C ASP A 132 6.46 17.04 2.81
N PRO A 133 6.40 15.70 2.77
CA PRO A 133 6.00 14.93 1.59
C PRO A 133 4.62 15.30 1.02
N ALA A 134 3.70 15.83 1.83
CA ALA A 134 2.39 16.28 1.34
C ALA A 134 2.49 17.59 0.54
N SER A 135 3.21 18.60 1.04
CA SER A 135 3.50 19.82 0.26
C SER A 135 4.21 19.48 -1.05
N ALA A 136 5.19 18.57 -1.02
CA ALA A 136 5.94 18.15 -2.21
C ALA A 136 5.04 17.55 -3.31
N LEU A 137 4.01 16.77 -2.96
CA LEU A 137 3.08 16.21 -3.94
C LEU A 137 2.07 17.26 -4.44
N ALA A 138 1.62 18.17 -3.57
CA ALA A 138 0.67 19.23 -3.93
C ALA A 138 1.27 20.23 -4.95
N GLU A 139 2.58 20.43 -4.92
CA GLU A 139 3.30 21.28 -5.88
C GLU A 139 3.54 20.62 -7.26
N VAL A 140 3.26 19.32 -7.41
CA VAL A 140 3.53 18.59 -8.66
C VAL A 140 2.54 19.02 -9.75
N ASP A 141 3.09 19.48 -10.87
CA ASP A 141 2.31 19.72 -12.08
C ASP A 141 1.97 18.41 -12.81
N PHE A 142 0.69 18.03 -12.79
CA PHE A 142 0.13 16.87 -13.50
C PHE A 142 -0.36 17.18 -14.92
N THR A 143 -0.13 18.40 -15.43
CA THR A 143 -0.54 18.82 -16.78
C THR A 143 0.57 18.70 -17.82
N THR A 144 1.83 18.71 -17.38
CA THR A 144 3.01 18.57 -18.25
C THR A 144 3.72 17.23 -18.05
N LYS A 145 4.23 16.67 -19.16
CA LYS A 145 5.05 15.46 -19.10
C LYS A 145 6.40 15.78 -18.45
N ASP A 146 6.88 14.85 -17.63
CA ASP A 146 8.25 14.86 -17.17
C ASP A 146 9.17 14.45 -18.32
N LEU A 147 9.95 15.42 -18.82
CA LEU A 147 10.92 15.28 -19.90
C LEU A 147 12.34 14.98 -19.38
N SER A 148 12.51 14.77 -18.07
CA SER A 148 13.80 14.42 -17.47
C SER A 148 14.40 13.20 -18.19
N PRO A 149 15.66 13.28 -18.65
CA PRO A 149 16.25 12.22 -19.47
C PRO A 149 16.24 10.90 -18.70
N GLU A 150 15.81 9.82 -19.36
CA GLU A 150 15.82 8.42 -18.84
C GLU A 150 17.24 7.89 -18.54
N ASN A 151 18.27 8.75 -18.52
CA ASN A 151 19.66 8.42 -18.28
C ASN A 151 19.97 7.99 -16.84
N THR A 152 18.93 7.79 -16.02
CA THR A 152 19.06 7.17 -14.70
C THR A 152 18.81 5.67 -14.85
N LYS A 153 19.74 4.84 -14.37
CA LYS A 153 19.63 3.36 -14.36
C LYS A 153 18.36 2.83 -13.67
N VAL A 154 17.56 3.68 -13.04
CA VAL A 154 16.39 3.32 -12.24
C VAL A 154 15.11 3.86 -12.85
N LYS A 155 14.20 2.95 -13.20
CA LYS A 155 12.88 3.27 -13.77
C LYS A 155 11.94 3.76 -12.66
N SER A 156 11.80 5.07 -12.50
CA SER A 156 10.81 5.70 -11.61
C SER A 156 9.38 5.29 -11.99
N ILE A 157 8.63 4.71 -11.04
CA ILE A 157 7.20 4.43 -11.22
C ILE A 157 6.40 5.74 -11.11
N PHE A 158 6.81 6.67 -10.25
CA PHE A 158 6.17 7.97 -10.08
C PHE A 158 6.14 8.78 -11.38
N LYS A 159 7.29 8.90 -12.07
CA LYS A 159 7.37 9.58 -13.38
C LYS A 159 6.46 8.95 -14.42
N LYS A 160 6.35 7.61 -14.44
CA LYS A 160 5.45 6.90 -15.36
C LYS A 160 3.98 7.13 -15.03
N LEU A 161 3.62 7.16 -13.75
CA LEU A 161 2.28 7.52 -13.31
C LEU A 161 1.95 8.96 -13.76
N ARG A 162 2.82 9.92 -13.47
CA ARG A 162 2.66 11.33 -13.89
C ARG A 162 2.51 11.46 -15.41
N ASN A 163 3.39 10.84 -16.19
CA ASN A 163 3.30 10.90 -17.66
C ASN A 163 2.02 10.25 -18.20
N ALA A 164 1.58 9.15 -17.60
CA ALA A 164 0.33 8.49 -17.99
C ALA A 164 -0.92 9.31 -17.61
N ILE A 165 -0.90 10.07 -16.51
CA ILE A 165 -1.95 11.04 -16.15
C ILE A 165 -2.12 12.08 -17.26
N VAL A 166 -1.00 12.66 -17.72
CA VAL A 166 -0.99 13.65 -18.81
C VAL A 166 -1.51 13.04 -20.11
N GLU A 167 -1.04 11.84 -20.48
CA GLU A 167 -1.47 11.16 -21.71
C GLU A 167 -2.95 10.80 -21.73
N LEU A 168 -3.49 10.38 -20.58
CA LEU A 168 -4.91 10.09 -20.42
C LEU A 168 -5.75 11.36 -20.28
N LYS A 169 -5.12 12.54 -20.19
CA LYS A 169 -5.76 13.83 -19.93
C LYS A 169 -6.64 13.79 -18.68
N LEU A 170 -6.18 13.07 -17.65
CA LEU A 170 -6.91 13.00 -16.39
C LEU A 170 -6.78 14.34 -15.67
N LYS A 171 -7.92 14.94 -15.32
CA LYS A 171 -7.96 16.18 -14.54
C LYS A 171 -7.75 15.84 -13.06
N ILE A 172 -6.50 15.63 -12.68
CA ILE A 172 -6.11 15.38 -11.30
C ILE A 172 -5.60 16.70 -10.72
N ASN A 173 -6.34 17.23 -9.75
CA ASN A 173 -5.91 18.31 -8.88
C ASN A 173 -5.87 17.75 -7.46
N ILE A 174 -4.68 17.78 -6.84
CA ILE A 174 -4.45 17.24 -5.50
C ILE A 174 -4.03 18.42 -4.63
N THR A 175 -4.82 18.75 -3.62
CA THR A 175 -4.45 19.78 -2.64
C THR A 175 -3.74 19.15 -1.45
N GLU A 176 -2.95 19.96 -0.73
CA GLU A 176 -2.30 19.54 0.51
C GLU A 176 -3.31 19.01 1.53
N GLU A 177 -4.45 19.67 1.66
CA GLU A 177 -5.52 19.24 2.56
C GLU A 177 -6.11 17.87 2.18
N GLU A 178 -6.20 17.56 0.88
CA GLU A 178 -6.65 16.24 0.42
C GLU A 178 -5.62 15.15 0.75
N ILE A 179 -4.33 15.45 0.63
CA ILE A 179 -3.25 14.53 1.01
C ILE A 179 -3.28 14.30 2.52
N ARG A 180 -3.41 15.37 3.31
CA ARG A 180 -3.52 15.30 4.76
C ARG A 180 -4.70 14.43 5.18
N LYS A 181 -5.90 14.73 4.68
CA LYS A 181 -7.12 13.93 4.95
C LYS A 181 -6.99 12.47 4.52
N SER A 182 -6.32 12.20 3.40
CA SER A 182 -6.14 10.83 2.92
C SER A 182 -5.34 9.93 3.88
N ASN A 183 -4.52 10.51 4.76
CA ASN A 183 -3.64 9.78 5.67
C ASN A 183 -3.95 10.00 7.15
N GLU A 184 -4.61 11.12 7.50
CA GLU A 184 -4.84 11.57 8.89
C GLU A 184 -5.51 10.50 9.75
N THR A 185 -6.62 9.92 9.29
CA THR A 185 -7.34 8.89 10.07
C THR A 185 -6.48 7.66 10.35
N ARG A 186 -5.64 7.24 9.41
CA ARG A 186 -4.75 6.08 9.57
C ARG A 186 -3.58 6.41 10.50
N LEU A 187 -3.04 7.63 10.41
CA LEU A 187 -1.97 8.11 11.29
C LEU A 187 -2.45 8.22 12.74
N LEU A 188 -3.61 8.84 12.97
CA LEU A 188 -4.25 8.93 14.28
C LEU A 188 -4.49 7.55 14.88
N ARG A 189 -4.97 6.59 14.07
CA ARG A 189 -5.16 5.21 14.51
C ARG A 189 -3.84 4.56 14.94
N ALA A 190 -2.78 4.72 14.16
CA ALA A 190 -1.47 4.17 14.48
C ALA A 190 -0.91 4.74 15.79
N ASN A 191 -1.12 6.05 16.02
CA ASN A 191 -0.73 6.75 17.24
C ASN A 191 -1.56 6.29 18.45
N ASP A 192 -2.87 6.13 18.29
CA ASP A 192 -3.75 5.62 19.34
C ASP A 192 -3.32 4.21 19.77
N ILE A 193 -2.98 3.36 18.80
CA ILE A 193 -2.53 1.99 19.07
C ILE A 193 -1.18 2.01 19.78
N SER A 194 -0.21 2.82 19.32
CA SER A 194 1.12 2.87 19.93
C SER A 194 1.08 3.27 21.41
N ILE A 195 0.18 4.18 21.79
CA ILE A 195 -0.03 4.61 23.18
C ILE A 195 -0.57 3.47 24.07
N ILE A 196 -1.32 2.53 23.50
CA ILE A 196 -1.98 1.45 24.26
C ILE A 196 -1.06 0.22 24.42
N LEU A 197 -0.04 0.08 23.58
CA LEU A 197 0.86 -1.06 23.59
C LEU A 197 1.95 -0.92 24.68
N THR A 198 2.39 -2.06 25.22
CA THR A 198 3.62 -2.11 26.02
C THR A 198 4.84 -1.94 25.13
N ALA A 199 6.01 -1.61 25.67
CA ALA A 199 7.24 -1.43 24.88
C ALA A 199 7.53 -2.63 23.94
N ASN A 200 7.48 -3.87 24.46
CA ASN A 200 7.68 -5.07 23.65
C ASN A 200 6.59 -5.27 22.59
N ALA A 201 5.34 -4.93 22.92
CA ALA A 201 4.24 -5.05 21.96
C ALA A 201 4.31 -3.97 20.88
N TYR A 202 4.82 -2.78 21.20
CA TYR A 202 5.07 -1.71 20.25
C TYR A 202 6.16 -2.09 19.25
N GLU A 203 7.27 -2.68 19.72
CA GLU A 203 8.32 -3.19 18.84
C GLU A 203 7.77 -4.22 17.83
N GLY A 204 6.99 -5.20 18.31
CA GLY A 204 6.34 -6.19 17.45
C GLY A 204 5.35 -5.56 16.46
N TYR A 205 4.59 -4.56 16.90
CA TYR A 205 3.69 -3.79 16.04
C TYR A 205 4.45 -3.04 14.94
N GLU A 206 5.58 -2.40 15.26
CA GLU A 206 6.37 -1.65 14.29
C GLU A 206 7.04 -2.57 13.24
N VAL A 207 7.53 -3.74 13.67
CA VAL A 207 7.96 -4.80 12.74
C VAL A 207 6.82 -5.16 11.78
N CYS A 208 5.60 -5.31 12.29
CA CYS A 208 4.42 -5.62 11.47
C CYS A 208 4.02 -4.48 10.52
N ARG A 209 4.08 -3.21 10.93
CA ARG A 209 3.78 -2.03 10.09
C ARG A 209 4.68 -1.96 8.85
N SER A 210 5.96 -2.31 9.03
CA SER A 210 6.94 -2.36 7.94
C SER A 210 6.66 -3.47 6.93
N LYS A 211 5.90 -4.51 7.29
CA LYS A 211 5.59 -5.63 6.39
C LYS A 211 4.74 -5.16 5.22
N ASN A 212 5.08 -5.68 4.05
CA ASN A 212 4.41 -5.36 2.81
C ASN A 212 4.58 -6.54 1.84
N PHE A 213 3.79 -6.52 0.77
CA PHE A 213 3.82 -7.57 -0.25
C PHE A 213 5.02 -7.43 -1.22
N HIS A 214 5.70 -6.28 -1.27
CA HIS A 214 6.80 -6.05 -2.20
C HIS A 214 8.06 -6.82 -1.79
N LYS A 215 8.83 -7.28 -2.79
CA LYS A 215 10.15 -7.94 -2.64
C LYS A 215 10.18 -9.14 -1.68
N ASN A 216 9.02 -9.65 -1.29
CA ASN A 216 8.84 -10.78 -0.40
C ASN A 216 8.20 -11.95 -1.15
N LYS A 217 8.51 -13.18 -0.74
CA LYS A 217 7.86 -14.40 -1.26
C LYS A 217 6.33 -14.38 -1.05
N ILE A 218 5.84 -13.52 -0.17
CA ILE A 218 4.41 -13.34 0.12
C ILE A 218 3.67 -12.80 -1.11
N GLY A 219 4.16 -11.71 -1.72
CA GLY A 219 3.53 -11.11 -2.90
C GLY A 219 3.53 -12.04 -4.10
N GLU A 220 4.63 -12.79 -4.32
CA GLU A 220 4.70 -13.80 -5.38
C GLU A 220 3.64 -14.90 -5.20
N ARG A 221 3.46 -15.38 -3.96
CA ARG A 221 2.48 -16.42 -3.63
C ARG A 221 1.04 -15.92 -3.80
N LEU A 222 0.77 -14.68 -3.39
CA LEU A 222 -0.52 -14.03 -3.59
C LEU A 222 -0.85 -13.91 -5.08
N LEU A 223 0.08 -13.38 -5.88
CA LEU A 223 -0.12 -13.26 -7.32
C LEU A 223 -0.27 -14.62 -8.01
N LEU A 224 0.47 -15.64 -7.58
CA LEU A 224 0.30 -17.00 -8.09
C LEU A 224 -1.12 -17.53 -7.83
N GLN A 225 -1.69 -17.30 -6.65
CA GLN A 225 -3.07 -17.70 -6.34
C GLN A 225 -4.10 -16.93 -7.17
N VAL A 226 -3.86 -15.63 -7.40
CA VAL A 226 -4.69 -14.78 -8.27
C VAL A 226 -4.63 -15.28 -9.72
N HIS A 227 -3.44 -15.54 -10.25
CA HIS A 227 -3.27 -16.06 -11.62
C HIS A 227 -3.89 -17.43 -11.83
N LYS A 228 -3.85 -18.31 -10.84
CA LYS A 228 -4.54 -19.60 -10.90
C LYS A 228 -6.06 -19.49 -10.95
N ALA A 229 -6.63 -18.40 -10.44
CA ALA A 229 -8.07 -18.16 -10.43
C ALA A 229 -8.58 -17.51 -11.71
N LEU A 230 -7.71 -16.75 -12.39
CA LEU A 230 -8.07 -16.02 -13.60
C LEU A 230 -8.36 -17.01 -14.75
N PRO A 231 -9.42 -16.79 -15.55
CA PRO A 231 -9.68 -17.59 -16.74
C PRO A 231 -8.68 -17.31 -17.87
N TRP A 232 -8.00 -16.16 -17.84
CA TRP A 232 -7.09 -15.72 -18.90
C TRP A 232 -5.63 -15.79 -18.48
N ASP A 233 -4.76 -16.10 -19.43
CA ASP A 233 -3.32 -15.88 -19.29
C ASP A 233 -3.00 -14.39 -19.50
N ILE A 234 -2.84 -13.68 -18.38
CA ILE A 234 -2.61 -12.23 -18.36
C ILE A 234 -1.15 -11.93 -18.04
N THR A 235 -0.53 -11.13 -18.91
CA THR A 235 0.84 -10.66 -18.72
C THR A 235 0.89 -9.16 -18.43
N TYR A 236 1.76 -8.79 -17.49
CA TYR A 236 2.06 -7.41 -17.14
C TYR A 236 3.48 -7.26 -16.64
N ASN A 237 4.04 -6.06 -16.78
CA ASN A 237 5.44 -5.81 -16.42
C ASN A 237 5.64 -5.69 -14.89
N ASN A 238 6.91 -5.70 -14.45
CA ASN A 238 7.26 -5.62 -13.04
C ASN A 238 6.76 -4.34 -12.33
N GLN A 239 6.55 -3.24 -13.06
CA GLN A 239 6.04 -2.00 -12.46
C GLN A 239 4.56 -2.11 -12.13
N VAL A 240 3.76 -2.69 -13.05
CA VAL A 240 2.35 -3.01 -12.78
C VAL A 240 2.26 -4.00 -11.63
N LYS A 241 3.12 -5.01 -11.61
CA LYS A 241 3.23 -5.97 -10.50
C LYS A 241 3.47 -5.26 -9.17
N GLU A 242 4.41 -4.32 -9.11
CA GLU A 242 4.64 -3.54 -7.90
C GLU A 242 3.37 -2.77 -7.49
N VAL A 243 2.71 -2.07 -8.41
CA VAL A 243 1.50 -1.31 -8.08
C VAL A 243 0.36 -2.22 -7.62
N LEU A 244 0.20 -3.41 -8.21
CA LEU A 244 -0.77 -4.41 -7.76
C LEU A 244 -0.52 -4.86 -6.31
N LEU A 245 0.73 -5.07 -5.93
CA LEU A 245 1.10 -5.46 -4.57
C LEU A 245 0.92 -4.30 -3.56
N PHE A 246 1.12 -3.06 -3.99
CA PHE A 246 0.75 -1.89 -3.19
C PHE A 246 -0.76 -1.84 -2.96
N LEU A 247 -1.54 -1.98 -4.03
CA LEU A 247 -3.01 -1.98 -4.01
C LEU A 247 -3.60 -3.14 -3.18
N ALA A 248 -2.91 -4.27 -3.13
CA ALA A 248 -3.26 -5.38 -2.25
C ALA A 248 -3.22 -4.96 -0.77
N LYS A 249 -2.17 -4.25 -0.35
CA LYS A 249 -2.08 -3.71 1.01
C LYS A 249 -3.16 -2.64 1.24
N GLU A 250 -3.38 -1.75 0.27
CA GLU A 250 -4.44 -0.73 0.36
C GLU A 250 -5.86 -1.30 0.46
N THR A 251 -6.12 -2.45 -0.17
CA THR A 251 -7.40 -3.15 -0.04
C THR A 251 -7.66 -3.55 1.42
N ILE A 252 -6.65 -4.12 2.08
CA ILE A 252 -6.75 -4.51 3.50
C ILE A 252 -6.95 -3.26 4.36
N SER A 253 -6.13 -2.23 4.13
CA SER A 253 -6.23 -0.96 4.86
C SER A 253 -7.63 -0.36 4.76
N TYR A 254 -8.20 -0.32 3.55
CA TYR A 254 -9.55 0.21 3.32
C TYR A 254 -10.61 -0.58 4.07
N ILE A 255 -10.57 -1.92 4.02
CA ILE A 255 -11.56 -2.74 4.75
C ILE A 255 -11.46 -2.47 6.26
N ILE A 256 -10.25 -2.41 6.79
CA ILE A 256 -10.00 -2.04 8.19
C ILE A 256 -10.58 -0.66 8.49
N ASP A 257 -10.30 0.36 7.66
CA ASP A 257 -10.83 1.72 7.81
C ASP A 257 -12.35 1.72 7.90
N ARG A 258 -13.03 1.03 6.98
CA ARG A 258 -14.49 0.94 6.94
C ARG A 258 -15.07 0.21 8.15
N VAL A 259 -14.40 -0.81 8.67
CA VAL A 259 -14.80 -1.47 9.93
C VAL A 259 -14.71 -0.47 11.08
N TYR A 260 -13.60 0.24 11.24
CA TYR A 260 -13.45 1.23 12.31
C TYR A 260 -14.46 2.38 12.22
N GLU A 261 -14.77 2.86 11.01
CA GLU A 261 -15.83 3.84 10.78
C GLU A 261 -17.21 3.30 11.17
N SER A 262 -17.52 2.05 10.81
CA SER A 262 -18.80 1.41 11.12
C SER A 262 -19.03 1.22 12.62
N ARG A 263 -17.95 1.05 13.40
CA ARG A 263 -18.01 0.92 14.85
C ARG A 263 -18.47 2.21 15.54
N LYS A 264 -18.54 3.36 14.84
CA LYS A 264 -19.05 4.66 15.30
C LYS A 264 -18.73 4.92 16.78
N CYS A 265 -17.49 4.68 17.19
CA CYS A 265 -17.07 5.01 18.55
C CYS A 265 -16.93 6.53 18.59
N THR A 266 -18.03 7.24 18.86
CA THR A 266 -17.97 8.64 19.22
C THR A 266 -17.06 8.75 20.43
N ASP A 267 -15.98 9.51 20.30
CA ASP A 267 -15.07 9.83 21.41
C ASP A 267 -15.78 10.78 22.40
N SER A 268 -16.93 10.34 22.96
CA SER A 268 -17.61 11.05 24.04
C SER A 268 -16.76 10.88 25.29
N CYS A 269 -16.10 11.96 25.67
CA CYS A 269 -15.15 12.06 26.77
C CYS A 269 -15.83 11.85 28.13
N ASP A 270 -16.01 10.59 28.53
CA ASP A 270 -16.13 10.21 29.94
C ASP A 270 -14.90 9.37 30.30
N GLU A 271 -14.06 9.88 31.21
CA GLU A 271 -12.81 9.22 31.63
C GLU A 271 -13.05 7.81 32.21
N ASN A 272 -14.21 7.57 32.82
CA ASN A 272 -14.61 6.26 33.32
C ASN A 272 -14.93 5.24 32.21
N ASN A 273 -15.25 5.71 31.00
CA ASN A 273 -15.56 4.88 29.83
C ASN A 273 -14.37 4.69 28.87
N LEU A 274 -13.26 5.39 29.09
CA LEU A 274 -12.13 5.44 28.15
C LEU A 274 -11.47 4.08 27.90
N LYS A 275 -11.35 3.24 28.94
CA LYS A 275 -10.85 1.86 28.81
C LYS A 275 -11.82 0.96 28.04
N ILE A 276 -13.13 1.13 28.24
CA ILE A 276 -14.19 0.35 27.59
C ILE A 276 -14.31 0.76 26.12
N ILE A 277 -14.29 2.06 25.84
CA ILE A 277 -14.30 2.64 24.49
C ILE A 277 -13.06 2.19 23.71
N LYS A 278 -11.85 2.28 24.30
CA LYS A 278 -10.63 1.81 23.63
C LYS A 278 -10.65 0.29 23.38
N LYS A 279 -11.18 -0.50 24.32
CA LYS A 279 -11.34 -1.96 24.14
C LYS A 279 -12.35 -2.31 23.04
N LYS A 280 -13.43 -1.53 22.90
CA LYS A 280 -14.44 -1.71 21.85
C LYS A 280 -13.95 -1.22 20.48
N LYS A 281 -13.33 -0.04 20.43
CA LYS A 281 -12.76 0.58 19.22
C LYS A 281 -11.70 -0.36 18.63
N TYR A 282 -10.72 -0.77 19.43
CA TYR A 282 -9.57 -1.59 19.02
C TYR A 282 -9.73 -3.09 19.32
N GLY A 283 -10.96 -3.58 19.48
CA GLY A 283 -11.23 -5.01 19.54
C GLY A 283 -10.87 -5.70 18.22
N SER A 284 -10.65 -7.02 18.25
CA SER A 284 -10.48 -7.83 17.04
C SER A 284 -11.61 -7.58 16.06
N ILE A 285 -11.28 -7.50 14.77
CA ILE A 285 -12.28 -7.41 13.71
C ILE A 285 -12.94 -8.78 13.57
N LEU A 286 -14.26 -8.79 13.45
CA LEU A 286 -15.07 -9.99 13.28
C LEU A 286 -15.38 -10.23 11.80
N VAL A 287 -15.61 -11.50 11.43
CA VAL A 287 -15.98 -11.90 10.07
C VAL A 287 -17.23 -11.16 9.58
N ASP A 288 -18.23 -10.96 10.44
CA ASP A 288 -19.46 -10.25 10.10
C ASP A 288 -19.22 -8.77 9.77
N GLU A 289 -18.24 -8.12 10.41
CA GLU A 289 -17.90 -6.73 10.14
C GLU A 289 -17.25 -6.58 8.76
N ILE A 290 -16.31 -7.47 8.42
CA ILE A 290 -15.71 -7.54 7.08
C ILE A 290 -16.80 -7.84 6.03
N THR A 291 -17.65 -8.81 6.31
CA THR A 291 -18.76 -9.19 5.42
C THR A 291 -19.73 -8.04 5.19
N SER A 292 -20.03 -7.25 6.23
CA SER A 292 -20.86 -6.05 6.12
C SER A 292 -20.22 -4.98 5.24
N VAL A 293 -18.90 -4.75 5.37
CA VAL A 293 -18.17 -3.82 4.49
C VAL A 293 -18.25 -4.29 3.05
N ILE A 294 -17.99 -5.57 2.78
CA ILE A 294 -18.02 -6.12 1.41
C ILE A 294 -19.42 -6.02 0.81
N LYS A 295 -20.48 -6.37 1.54
CA LYS A 295 -21.87 -6.27 1.05
C LYS A 295 -22.27 -4.86 0.67
N SER A 296 -21.62 -3.84 1.24
CA SER A 296 -21.86 -2.44 0.85
C SER A 296 -21.21 -2.06 -0.49
N THR A 297 -20.22 -2.83 -0.96
CA THR A 297 -19.44 -2.56 -2.18
C THR A 297 -19.74 -3.55 -3.31
N TRP A 298 -19.86 -4.84 -3.00
CA TRP A 298 -20.14 -5.91 -3.96
C TRP A 298 -21.63 -6.24 -3.94
N LYS A 299 -22.25 -6.11 -5.11
CA LYS A 299 -23.67 -6.40 -5.32
C LYS A 299 -23.92 -7.91 -5.38
N THR A 300 -22.96 -8.65 -5.94
CA THR A 300 -22.99 -10.11 -5.97
C THR A 300 -22.64 -10.64 -4.58
N PRO A 301 -23.37 -11.66 -4.05
CA PRO A 301 -23.06 -12.26 -2.76
C PRO A 301 -21.60 -12.70 -2.65
N PHE A 302 -21.05 -12.57 -1.44
CA PHE A 302 -19.72 -13.07 -1.14
C PHE A 302 -19.76 -14.61 -1.04
N GLU A 303 -19.61 -15.27 -2.17
CA GLU A 303 -19.50 -16.73 -2.24
C GLU A 303 -18.05 -17.21 -1.97
N GLU A 304 -17.78 -18.50 -2.04
CA GLU A 304 -16.42 -19.04 -2.01
C GLU A 304 -15.62 -18.62 -3.26
N ILE A 305 -14.29 -18.76 -3.22
CA ILE A 305 -13.44 -18.52 -4.40
C ILE A 305 -13.61 -19.70 -5.35
N ARG A 306 -14.04 -19.44 -6.58
CA ARG A 306 -14.14 -20.46 -7.63
C ARG A 306 -12.85 -20.50 -8.44
N TYR A 307 -12.45 -21.70 -8.83
CA TYR A 307 -11.23 -21.93 -9.60
C TYR A 307 -11.52 -22.84 -10.80
N PRO A 308 -11.30 -22.37 -12.04
CA PRO A 308 -11.16 -20.97 -12.45
C PRO A 308 -12.51 -20.21 -12.38
N TYR A 309 -12.46 -18.88 -12.43
CA TYR A 309 -13.66 -18.08 -12.71
C TYR A 309 -14.11 -18.24 -14.17
N ASP A 310 -15.40 -18.10 -14.44
CA ASP A 310 -15.95 -18.00 -15.81
C ASP A 310 -15.92 -16.54 -16.28
N GLU A 311 -15.65 -16.29 -17.56
CA GLU A 311 -15.62 -14.95 -18.15
C GLU A 311 -16.96 -14.20 -17.98
N GLU A 312 -18.06 -14.94 -17.97
CA GLU A 312 -19.43 -14.42 -17.83
C GLU A 312 -19.90 -14.32 -16.38
N ASP A 313 -19.02 -14.56 -15.40
CA ASP A 313 -19.38 -14.47 -13.99
C ASP A 313 -19.80 -13.04 -13.62
N ALA A 314 -21.00 -12.91 -13.04
CA ALA A 314 -21.55 -11.64 -12.56
C ALA A 314 -20.63 -10.95 -11.52
N PHE A 315 -19.74 -11.71 -10.87
CA PHE A 315 -18.66 -11.18 -10.02
C PHE A 315 -17.87 -10.05 -10.70
N PHE A 316 -17.60 -10.16 -12.00
CA PHE A 316 -16.80 -9.18 -12.75
C PHE A 316 -17.49 -7.82 -12.96
N ASN A 317 -18.77 -7.70 -12.61
CA ASN A 317 -19.52 -6.45 -12.61
C ASN A 317 -19.49 -5.72 -11.26
N ASN A 318 -18.83 -6.28 -10.25
CA ASN A 318 -18.66 -5.64 -8.95
C ASN A 318 -17.74 -4.41 -9.02
N GLN A 319 -17.89 -3.54 -8.02
CA GLN A 319 -17.01 -2.40 -7.81
C GLN A 319 -15.72 -2.82 -7.09
N LEU A 320 -14.64 -2.08 -7.35
CA LEU A 320 -13.40 -2.26 -6.61
C LEU A 320 -13.56 -1.75 -5.17
N ILE A 321 -13.03 -2.51 -4.22
CA ILE A 321 -12.90 -2.15 -2.80
C ILE A 321 -11.74 -1.15 -2.64
N PHE A 322 -11.99 0.10 -3.01
CA PHE A 322 -11.10 1.23 -2.82
C PHE A 322 -11.89 2.47 -2.43
N GLU A 323 -11.23 3.39 -1.74
CA GLU A 323 -11.81 4.68 -1.38
C GLU A 323 -12.01 5.53 -2.64
N LEU A 324 -13.25 6.04 -2.82
CA LEU A 324 -13.67 6.87 -3.94
C LEU A 324 -13.05 8.26 -3.86
#